data_AF-A0A8C9VUT9-F1
#
_entry.id   AF-A0A8C9VUT9-F1
#
_cell.length_a   1.000
_cell.length_b   1.000
_cell.length_c   1.000
_cell.angle_alpha   90.00
_cell.angle_beta   90.00
_cell.angle_gamma   90.00
#
_symmetry.space_group_name_H-M   'P 1'
#
loop_
_entity.id
_entity.type
_entity.pdbx_description
1 polymer ?
#
loop_
_entity_poly.entity_id
_entity_poly.type
_entity_poly.pdbx_seq_one_letter_code
_entity_poly.pdbx_strand_id
1 'polypeptide(L)'
;SRMMCSTLVEETQQEATLCFPRANFCHLVVSRKVFFGPSAPKIPDGEKVDFDDIQKKRQNKDLIELQALIDAHFEHRKKEEEELIALKERIEKRRSERAEQQRIRADKEKERQTRREEERLRREEADAKRKADDEAKKKSVLSGMGSNYSSYLQKADQKRGGKKQTEREKKKKILAERRKPLNIDHLNEDKLREKAKELWEVMHTLESEKFDHIEKLKRQKYEVSTFHKAQDRGNKGRDRGRCSGTGNG
;
A
#
# COMPACT_ATOMS: atom_id res chain seq x y z
N SER A 1 -1.41 38.04 -43.29
CA SER A 1 -0.25 37.11 -43.29
C SER A 1 -0.75 35.73 -42.91
N ARG A 2 -0.49 34.65 -43.68
CA ARG A 2 0.81 33.97 -43.89
C ARG A 2 1.34 33.42 -42.54
N MET A 3 1.29 32.10 -42.31
CA MET A 3 2.23 31.04 -42.80
C MET A 3 3.60 31.17 -42.10
N MET A 4 4.28 30.11 -41.63
CA MET A 4 4.21 28.66 -41.91
C MET A 4 4.22 27.84 -40.59
N CYS A 5 3.90 26.54 -40.43
CA CYS A 5 3.74 25.36 -41.32
C CYS A 5 5.04 24.65 -41.78
N SER A 6 5.05 23.30 -41.75
CA SER A 6 6.10 22.37 -42.26
C SER A 6 7.45 22.40 -41.50
N THR A 7 8.27 21.33 -41.34
CA THR A 7 8.31 19.86 -41.63
C THR A 7 9.49 19.25 -40.81
N LEU A 8 9.76 17.95 -40.54
CA LEU A 8 9.26 16.57 -40.82
C LEU A 8 9.08 15.83 -39.43
N VAL A 9 8.85 14.51 -39.16
CA VAL A 9 9.12 13.16 -39.75
C VAL A 9 10.62 12.76 -39.65
N GLU A 10 11.10 11.55 -39.31
CA GLU A 10 10.62 10.13 -39.29
C GLU A 10 10.46 9.52 -37.85
N GLU A 11 9.49 8.64 -37.57
CA GLU A 11 9.54 7.15 -37.48
C GLU A 11 10.59 6.54 -36.50
N THR A 12 10.33 5.48 -35.70
CA THR A 12 9.48 4.29 -35.95
C THR A 12 8.60 3.85 -34.77
N GLN A 13 7.34 3.47 -35.09
CA GLN A 13 6.61 2.22 -34.73
C GLN A 13 6.88 1.49 -33.37
N GLN A 14 5.90 0.91 -32.66
CA GLN A 14 4.55 0.48 -33.08
C GLN A 14 3.58 0.38 -31.87
N GLU A 15 2.29 0.63 -32.06
CA GLU A 15 1.24 0.31 -31.08
C GLU A 15 0.72 -1.13 -31.25
N ALA A 16 0.15 -1.71 -30.18
CA ALA A 16 -0.57 -2.99 -30.22
C ALA A 16 -2.01 -2.84 -29.68
N THR A 17 -2.83 -2.07 -30.38
CA THR A 17 -4.28 -1.99 -30.12
C THR A 17 -5.00 -3.26 -30.60
N LEU A 18 -5.99 -3.74 -29.83
CA LEU A 18 -6.72 -4.98 -30.12
C LEU A 18 -7.72 -4.81 -31.27
N CYS A 19 -7.23 -4.87 -32.51
CA CYS A 19 -8.07 -4.90 -33.70
C CYS A 19 -8.47 -6.33 -34.07
N PHE A 20 -9.78 -6.60 -34.19
CA PHE A 20 -10.31 -7.89 -34.64
C PHE A 20 -9.97 -8.13 -36.14
N PRO A 21 -9.27 -9.22 -36.52
CA PRO A 21 -9.01 -9.53 -37.92
C PRO A 21 -10.28 -10.06 -38.61
N ARG A 22 -11.07 -9.15 -39.19
CA ARG A 22 -12.22 -9.48 -40.05
C ARG A 22 -11.72 -9.88 -41.45
N ALA A 23 -11.31 -11.14 -41.61
CA ALA A 23 -10.77 -11.66 -42.86
C ALA A 23 -11.55 -12.86 -43.42
N ASN A 24 -11.74 -12.85 -44.74
CA ASN A 24 -12.05 -14.00 -45.61
C ASN A 24 -13.30 -14.84 -45.26
N PHE A 25 -14.46 -14.36 -45.74
CA PHE A 25 -15.57 -15.24 -46.13
C PHE A 25 -15.16 -16.05 -47.37
N CYS A 26 -14.24 -17.01 -47.20
CA CYS A 26 -13.90 -17.98 -48.23
C CYS A 26 -14.90 -19.13 -48.15
N HIS A 27 -15.37 -19.61 -49.31
CA HIS A 27 -16.30 -20.73 -49.39
C HIS A 27 -15.77 -21.94 -48.58
N LEU A 28 -16.54 -22.39 -47.58
CA LEU A 28 -16.33 -23.70 -46.98
C LEU A 28 -16.82 -24.75 -47.99
N VAL A 29 -16.03 -24.97 -49.04
CA VAL A 29 -16.17 -26.14 -49.89
C VAL A 29 -15.95 -27.34 -48.97
N VAL A 30 -17.03 -28.02 -48.62
CA VAL A 30 -16.98 -29.31 -47.94
C VAL A 30 -16.30 -30.27 -48.90
N SER A 31 -14.97 -30.30 -48.82
CA SER A 31 -14.11 -31.22 -49.54
C SER A 31 -14.38 -32.60 -48.97
N ARG A 32 -15.45 -33.21 -49.51
CA ARG A 32 -15.95 -34.54 -49.19
C ARG A 32 -14.90 -35.53 -49.64
N LYS A 33 -13.82 -35.63 -48.86
CA LYS A 33 -12.67 -36.48 -49.12
C LYS A 33 -13.19 -37.91 -49.08
N VAL A 34 -13.48 -38.43 -50.26
CA VAL A 34 -14.06 -39.76 -50.44
C VAL A 34 -13.08 -40.73 -49.82
N PHE A 35 -13.41 -41.22 -48.64
CA PHE A 35 -12.72 -42.33 -48.03
C PHE A 35 -13.04 -43.54 -48.90
N PHE A 36 -12.18 -43.77 -49.90
CA PHE A 36 -12.12 -45.04 -50.60
C PHE A 36 -11.87 -46.09 -49.53
N GLY A 37 -12.94 -46.81 -49.15
CA GLY A 37 -12.81 -47.98 -48.30
C GLY A 37 -11.81 -48.93 -48.93
N PRO A 38 -10.96 -49.60 -48.13
CA PRO A 38 -9.94 -50.50 -48.67
C PRO A 38 -10.60 -51.52 -49.59
N SER A 39 -10.19 -51.53 -50.85
CA SER A 39 -10.70 -52.48 -51.85
C SER A 39 -10.52 -53.90 -51.32
N ALA A 40 -11.60 -54.69 -51.35
CA ALA A 40 -11.61 -56.05 -50.81
C ALA A 40 -10.37 -56.83 -51.28
N PRO A 41 -9.55 -57.40 -50.36
CA PRO A 41 -8.35 -58.14 -50.75
C PRO A 41 -8.69 -59.26 -51.72
N LYS A 42 -8.04 -59.27 -52.89
CA LYS A 42 -8.14 -60.39 -53.82
C LYS A 42 -7.48 -61.60 -53.18
N ILE A 43 -8.28 -62.61 -52.87
CA ILE A 43 -7.82 -63.91 -52.38
C ILE A 43 -7.16 -64.63 -53.58
N PRO A 44 -5.87 -65.01 -53.51
CA PRO A 44 -5.33 -66.03 -54.38
C PRO A 44 -5.75 -67.42 -53.87
N ASP A 45 -6.17 -68.30 -54.77
CA ASP A 45 -6.69 -69.63 -54.40
C ASP A 45 -5.65 -70.54 -53.73
N GLY A 46 -6.12 -71.40 -52.81
CA GLY A 46 -5.54 -72.74 -52.64
C GLY A 46 -4.85 -73.08 -51.31
N GLU A 47 -4.60 -72.14 -50.40
CA GLU A 47 -4.05 -72.46 -49.07
C GLU A 47 -5.15 -72.59 -48.00
N LYS A 48 -5.00 -73.55 -47.08
CA LYS A 48 -5.97 -73.75 -45.99
C LYS A 48 -5.97 -72.54 -45.07
N VAL A 49 -7.13 -71.93 -44.88
CA VAL A 49 -7.29 -70.79 -43.98
C VAL A 49 -7.32 -71.30 -42.54
N ASP A 50 -6.15 -71.34 -41.89
CA ASP A 50 -6.04 -71.78 -40.50
C ASP A 50 -6.74 -70.77 -39.58
N PHE A 51 -7.89 -71.17 -39.03
CA PHE A 51 -8.69 -70.37 -38.11
C PHE A 51 -7.92 -69.97 -36.85
N ASP A 52 -6.98 -70.81 -36.40
CA ASP A 52 -6.03 -70.53 -35.32
C ASP A 52 -5.11 -69.34 -35.63
N ASP A 53 -4.65 -69.20 -36.88
CA ASP A 53 -3.82 -68.07 -37.31
C ASP A 53 -4.65 -66.79 -37.43
N ILE A 54 -5.89 -66.86 -37.93
CA ILE A 54 -6.83 -65.73 -37.87
C ILE A 54 -7.06 -65.28 -36.41
N GLN A 55 -7.24 -66.22 -35.48
CA GLN A 55 -7.48 -65.93 -34.07
C GLN A 55 -6.24 -65.35 -33.38
N LYS A 56 -5.04 -65.88 -33.66
CA LYS A 56 -3.76 -65.31 -33.19
C LYS A 56 -3.52 -63.92 -33.78
N LYS A 57 -3.80 -63.68 -35.06
CA LYS A 57 -3.70 -62.36 -35.70
C LYS A 57 -4.65 -61.34 -35.09
N ARG A 58 -5.87 -61.75 -34.72
CA ARG A 58 -6.80 -60.92 -33.93
C ARG A 58 -6.20 -60.58 -32.55
N GLN A 59 -5.82 -61.59 -31.77
CA GLN A 59 -5.26 -61.38 -30.43
C GLN A 59 -4.01 -60.50 -30.44
N ASN A 60 -3.09 -60.70 -31.39
CA ASN A 60 -1.89 -59.87 -31.54
C ASN A 60 -2.24 -58.42 -31.92
N LYS A 61 -3.21 -58.20 -32.83
CA LYS A 61 -3.70 -56.86 -33.14
C LYS A 61 -4.28 -56.18 -31.90
N ASP A 62 -5.15 -56.88 -31.16
CA ASP A 62 -5.85 -56.32 -30.01
C ASP A 62 -4.86 -55.99 -28.87
N LEU A 63 -3.82 -56.81 -28.67
CA LEU A 63 -2.70 -56.52 -27.75
C LEU A 63 -1.88 -55.30 -28.17
N ILE A 64 -1.55 -55.15 -29.47
CA ILE A 64 -0.83 -53.99 -30.00
C ILE A 64 -1.66 -52.71 -29.87
N GLU A 65 -2.96 -52.78 -30.12
CA GLU A 65 -3.89 -51.65 -30.01
C GLU A 65 -4.09 -51.22 -28.54
N LEU A 66 -4.18 -52.18 -27.62
CA LEU A 66 -4.18 -51.91 -26.18
C LEU A 66 -2.87 -51.26 -25.70
N GLN A 67 -1.71 -51.77 -26.14
CA GLN A 67 -0.41 -51.19 -25.79
C GLN A 67 -0.30 -49.74 -26.31
N ALA A 68 -0.69 -49.49 -27.57
CA ALA A 68 -0.70 -48.16 -28.15
C ALA A 68 -1.65 -47.18 -27.42
N LEU A 69 -2.80 -47.64 -26.93
CA LEU A 69 -3.72 -46.85 -26.11
C LEU A 69 -3.14 -46.53 -24.72
N ILE A 70 -2.44 -47.48 -24.10
CA ILE A 70 -1.75 -47.29 -22.82
C ILE A 70 -0.65 -46.24 -22.96
N ASP A 71 0.23 -46.40 -23.96
CA ASP A 71 1.34 -45.49 -24.21
C ASP A 71 0.85 -44.08 -24.59
N ALA A 72 -0.20 -43.99 -25.42
CA ALA A 72 -0.82 -42.71 -25.77
C ALA A 72 -1.43 -41.99 -24.55
N HIS A 73 -2.06 -42.72 -23.61
CA HIS A 73 -2.60 -42.13 -22.39
C HIS A 73 -1.48 -41.61 -21.47
N PHE A 74 -0.39 -42.36 -21.29
CA PHE A 74 0.75 -41.90 -20.50
C PHE A 74 1.46 -40.69 -21.14
N GLU A 75 1.70 -40.72 -22.45
CA GLU A 75 2.32 -39.60 -23.16
C GLU A 75 1.42 -38.36 -23.26
N HIS A 76 0.08 -38.51 -23.22
CA HIS A 76 -0.85 -37.38 -23.09
C HIS A 76 -0.74 -36.75 -21.69
N ARG A 77 -0.87 -37.56 -20.64
CA ARG A 77 -0.79 -37.09 -19.24
C ARG A 77 0.53 -36.40 -18.93
N LYS A 78 1.64 -36.98 -19.38
CA LYS A 78 2.98 -36.42 -19.23
C LYS A 78 3.11 -35.05 -19.88
N LYS A 79 2.58 -34.86 -21.09
CA LYS A 79 2.58 -33.55 -21.78
C LYS A 79 1.70 -32.52 -21.08
N GLU A 80 0.50 -32.92 -20.63
CA GLU A 80 -0.35 -32.06 -19.79
C GLU A 80 0.34 -31.63 -18.49
N GLU A 81 1.07 -32.54 -17.84
CA GLU A 81 1.83 -32.26 -16.62
C GLU A 81 3.04 -31.35 -16.88
N GLU A 82 3.83 -31.60 -17.94
CA GLU A 82 4.93 -30.74 -18.38
C GLU A 82 4.45 -29.32 -18.74
N GLU A 83 3.35 -29.19 -19.49
CA GLU A 83 2.74 -27.89 -19.81
C GLU A 83 2.22 -27.16 -18.56
N LEU A 84 1.57 -27.89 -17.64
CA LEU A 84 1.06 -27.35 -16.38
C LEU A 84 2.19 -26.89 -15.45
N ILE A 85 3.31 -27.61 -15.40
CA ILE A 85 4.53 -27.21 -14.69
C ILE A 85 5.12 -25.94 -15.33
N ALA A 86 5.36 -25.95 -16.64
CA ALA A 86 5.88 -24.79 -17.36
C ALA A 86 4.96 -23.55 -17.28
N LEU A 87 3.65 -23.73 -17.11
CA LEU A 87 2.71 -22.63 -16.83
C LEU A 87 2.82 -22.13 -15.37
N LYS A 88 2.89 -23.04 -14.38
CA LYS A 88 3.09 -22.69 -12.96
C LYS A 88 4.40 -21.92 -12.76
N GLU A 89 5.51 -22.38 -13.35
CA GLU A 89 6.81 -21.69 -13.31
C GLU A 89 6.74 -20.29 -13.92
N ARG A 90 6.08 -20.12 -15.08
CA ARG A 90 5.86 -18.80 -15.69
C ARG A 90 4.93 -17.90 -14.87
N ILE A 91 4.09 -18.44 -14.00
CA ILE A 91 3.28 -17.65 -13.05
C ILE A 91 4.12 -17.26 -11.83
N GLU A 92 4.90 -18.19 -11.28
CA GLU A 92 5.69 -17.95 -10.06
C GLU A 92 6.93 -17.10 -10.31
N LYS A 93 7.58 -17.22 -11.47
CA LYS A 93 8.59 -16.24 -11.95
C LYS A 93 8.01 -14.83 -11.99
N ARG A 94 6.82 -14.66 -12.59
CA ARG A 94 6.13 -13.36 -12.62
C ARG A 94 5.57 -12.93 -11.26
N ARG A 95 5.58 -13.76 -10.21
CA ARG A 95 5.26 -13.37 -8.82
C ARG A 95 6.51 -12.92 -8.08
N SER A 96 7.58 -13.72 -8.14
CA SER A 96 8.89 -13.38 -7.57
C SER A 96 9.46 -12.09 -8.15
N GLU A 97 9.41 -11.87 -9.47
CA GLU A 97 9.76 -10.59 -10.12
C GLU A 97 9.00 -9.39 -9.53
N ARG A 98 7.69 -9.53 -9.27
CA ARG A 98 6.87 -8.46 -8.67
C ARG A 98 7.20 -8.24 -7.19
N ALA A 99 7.44 -9.31 -6.43
CA ALA A 99 7.85 -9.22 -5.03
C ALA A 99 9.25 -8.59 -4.89
N GLU A 100 10.19 -8.94 -5.77
CA GLU A 100 11.52 -8.35 -5.83
C GLU A 100 11.48 -6.87 -6.23
N GLN A 101 10.70 -6.50 -7.25
CA GLN A 101 10.47 -5.08 -7.57
C GLN A 101 9.84 -4.30 -6.40
N GLN A 102 8.96 -4.92 -5.60
CA GLN A 102 8.42 -4.30 -4.38
C GLN A 102 9.49 -4.14 -3.30
N ARG A 103 10.34 -5.15 -3.07
CA ARG A 103 11.48 -5.05 -2.15
C ARG A 103 12.45 -3.95 -2.57
N ILE A 104 12.91 -3.94 -3.82
CA ILE A 104 13.81 -2.90 -4.36
C ILE A 104 13.20 -1.49 -4.21
N ARG A 105 11.89 -1.33 -4.38
CA ARG A 105 11.20 -0.04 -4.14
C ARG A 105 11.15 0.32 -2.65
N ALA A 106 10.87 -0.64 -1.77
CA ALA A 106 10.82 -0.44 -0.32
C ALA A 106 12.21 -0.10 0.25
N ASP A 107 13.24 -0.84 -0.15
CA ASP A 107 14.63 -0.61 0.27
C ASP A 107 15.14 0.76 -0.22
N LYS A 108 14.81 1.16 -1.45
CA LYS A 108 15.13 2.52 -1.99
C LYS A 108 14.31 3.67 -1.39
N GLU A 109 13.15 3.43 -0.78
CA GLU A 109 12.51 4.47 0.05
C GLU A 109 13.11 4.47 1.46
N LYS A 110 13.41 3.31 2.03
CA LYS A 110 14.08 3.18 3.33
C LYS A 110 15.45 3.87 3.33
N GLU A 111 16.27 3.66 2.31
CA GLU A 111 17.56 4.36 2.11
C GLU A 111 17.37 5.88 2.00
N ARG A 112 16.37 6.34 1.23
CA ARG A 112 16.04 7.76 1.13
C ARG A 112 15.43 8.32 2.41
N GLN A 113 14.87 7.49 3.30
CA GLN A 113 14.45 7.91 4.63
C GLN A 113 15.64 7.98 5.59
N THR A 114 16.46 6.92 5.71
CA THR A 114 17.63 6.92 6.60
C THR A 114 18.59 8.04 6.26
N ARG A 115 18.90 8.28 4.97
CA ARG A 115 19.75 9.42 4.56
C ARG A 115 19.20 10.79 5.01
N ARG A 116 17.87 11.00 4.96
CA ARG A 116 17.23 12.24 5.44
C ARG A 116 17.25 12.33 6.97
N GLU A 117 17.16 11.20 7.66
CA GLU A 117 17.17 11.13 9.12
C GLU A 117 18.60 11.25 9.69
N GLU A 118 19.62 10.72 8.99
CA GLU A 118 21.04 10.89 9.26
C GLU A 118 21.50 12.33 8.97
N GLU A 119 21.07 12.95 7.87
CA GLU A 119 21.36 14.36 7.60
C GLU A 119 20.71 15.27 8.67
N ARG A 120 19.48 14.96 9.08
CA ARG A 120 18.82 15.63 10.21
C ARG A 120 19.59 15.40 11.51
N LEU A 121 19.97 14.17 11.83
CA LEU A 121 20.66 13.82 13.07
C LEU A 121 22.04 14.49 13.15
N ARG A 122 22.83 14.44 12.06
CA ARG A 122 24.14 15.11 11.98
C ARG A 122 24.02 16.63 12.10
N ARG A 123 22.92 17.22 11.60
CA ARG A 123 22.61 18.64 11.80
C ARG A 123 22.17 18.94 13.24
N GLU A 124 21.32 18.10 13.83
CA GLU A 124 20.88 18.21 15.22
C GLU A 124 22.07 18.03 16.19
N GLU A 125 23.03 17.16 15.88
CA GLU A 125 24.29 16.98 16.60
C GLU A 125 25.23 18.19 16.45
N ALA A 126 25.39 18.72 15.23
CA ALA A 126 26.21 19.91 14.99
C ALA A 126 25.62 21.17 15.67
N ASP A 127 24.30 21.38 15.58
CA ASP A 127 23.59 22.44 16.29
C ASP A 127 23.64 22.20 17.81
N ALA A 128 23.56 20.96 18.31
CA ALA A 128 23.69 20.64 19.74
C ALA A 128 25.10 20.86 20.28
N LYS A 129 26.15 20.47 19.54
CA LYS A 129 27.55 20.73 19.91
C LYS A 129 27.83 22.23 19.92
N ARG A 130 27.46 22.94 18.85
CA ARG A 130 27.57 24.41 18.81
C ARG A 130 26.83 25.05 19.97
N LYS A 131 25.61 24.58 20.28
CA LYS A 131 24.82 25.06 21.40
C LYS A 131 25.52 24.81 22.75
N ALA A 132 26.15 23.66 22.94
CA ALA A 132 26.95 23.38 24.14
C ALA A 132 28.18 24.29 24.25
N ASP A 133 28.88 24.54 23.14
CA ASP A 133 30.01 25.49 23.09
C ASP A 133 29.55 26.93 23.36
N ASP A 134 28.46 27.37 22.74
CA ASP A 134 27.85 28.69 22.93
C ASP A 134 27.26 28.83 24.35
N GLU A 135 26.74 27.76 24.96
CA GLU A 135 26.26 27.75 26.36
C GLU A 135 27.41 27.71 27.37
N ALA A 136 28.51 27.02 27.11
CA ALA A 136 29.71 27.05 27.94
C ALA A 136 30.35 28.45 27.95
N LYS A 137 30.52 29.06 26.77
CA LYS A 137 30.97 30.45 26.63
C LYS A 137 30.01 31.42 27.30
N LYS A 138 28.69 31.27 27.07
CA LYS A 138 27.66 32.09 27.73
C LYS A 138 27.64 31.90 29.24
N LYS A 139 27.91 30.70 29.78
CA LYS A 139 27.99 30.46 31.23
C LYS A 139 29.21 31.18 31.83
N SER A 140 30.34 31.14 31.14
CA SER A 140 31.53 31.93 31.49
C SER A 140 31.23 33.44 31.50
N VAL A 141 30.61 33.98 30.44
CA VAL A 141 30.29 35.41 30.35
C VAL A 141 29.16 35.85 31.30
N LEU A 142 28.09 35.06 31.47
CA LEU A 142 26.99 35.37 32.41
C LEU A 142 27.45 35.35 33.87
N SER A 143 28.46 34.54 34.21
CA SER A 143 29.07 34.57 35.54
C SER A 143 29.74 35.91 35.87
N GLY A 144 29.93 36.80 34.88
CA GLY A 144 30.41 38.17 35.07
C GLY A 144 29.41 39.29 34.77
N MET A 145 28.21 39.02 34.21
CA MET A 145 27.33 40.07 33.64
C MET A 145 25.84 40.01 34.10
N GLY A 146 25.55 39.30 35.19
CA GLY A 146 24.30 39.47 35.93
C GLY A 146 23.03 38.80 35.36
N SER A 147 21.98 38.76 36.19
CA SER A 147 20.89 37.78 36.08
C SER A 147 19.93 37.96 34.89
N ASN A 148 19.80 39.18 34.35
CA ASN A 148 18.69 39.55 33.47
C ASN A 148 18.75 38.90 32.06
N TYR A 149 19.95 38.62 31.54
CA TYR A 149 20.10 38.03 30.19
C TYR A 149 19.79 36.51 30.14
N SER A 150 19.72 35.84 31.30
CA SER A 150 19.40 34.40 31.40
C SER A 150 17.99 34.06 30.87
N SER A 151 17.00 34.89 31.22
CA SER A 151 15.58 34.68 30.88
C SER A 151 15.30 34.70 29.37
N TYR A 152 15.99 35.58 28.62
CA TYR A 152 15.80 35.68 27.17
C TYR A 152 16.22 34.41 26.45
N LEU A 153 17.37 33.81 26.84
CA LEU A 153 17.85 32.62 26.17
C LEU A 153 17.06 31.35 26.51
N GLN A 154 16.48 31.19 27.70
CA GLN A 154 15.58 30.04 27.95
C GLN A 154 14.37 30.03 26.99
N LYS A 155 13.85 31.21 26.59
CA LYS A 155 12.80 31.33 25.57
C LYS A 155 13.29 31.05 24.14
N ALA A 156 14.55 31.33 23.83
CA ALA A 156 15.17 30.93 22.57
C ALA A 156 15.42 29.41 22.54
N ASP A 157 15.81 28.83 23.67
CA ASP A 157 16.19 27.43 23.81
C ASP A 157 15.03 26.47 23.52
N GLN A 158 13.86 26.78 24.08
CA GLN A 158 12.61 26.04 23.85
C GLN A 158 12.08 26.13 22.42
N LYS A 159 12.65 27.02 21.57
CA LYS A 159 12.41 27.07 20.12
C LYS A 159 13.46 26.32 19.28
N ARG A 160 14.60 25.93 19.85
CA ARG A 160 15.77 25.45 19.10
C ARG A 160 16.26 24.04 19.48
N GLY A 161 16.01 23.59 20.70
CA GLY A 161 16.29 22.20 21.11
C GLY A 161 15.20 21.24 20.67
N GLY A 162 15.48 20.42 19.64
CA GLY A 162 14.71 19.25 19.20
C GLY A 162 13.22 19.53 18.91
N LYS A 163 12.83 19.59 17.62
CA LYS A 163 11.48 20.03 17.17
C LYS A 163 10.35 19.26 17.87
N LYS A 164 9.89 19.76 19.03
CA LYS A 164 8.78 19.20 19.80
C LYS A 164 7.58 19.09 18.87
N GLN A 165 7.13 17.86 18.61
CA GLN A 165 6.05 17.59 17.66
C GLN A 165 4.88 18.50 18.03
N THR A 166 4.55 19.43 17.12
CA THR A 166 3.63 20.52 17.43
C THR A 166 2.26 19.95 17.77
N GLU A 167 1.44 20.65 18.57
CA GLU A 167 0.09 20.16 18.88
C GLU A 167 -0.76 19.91 17.62
N ARG A 168 -0.46 20.60 16.51
CA ARG A 168 -1.01 20.33 15.18
C ARG A 168 -0.54 18.98 14.60
N GLU A 169 0.75 18.67 14.67
CA GLU A 169 1.32 17.39 14.23
C GLU A 169 0.90 16.22 15.15
N LYS A 170 0.81 16.43 16.46
CA LYS A 170 0.27 15.45 17.43
C LYS A 170 -1.20 15.16 17.15
N LYS A 171 -2.04 16.20 17.02
CA LYS A 171 -3.46 16.05 16.65
C LYS A 171 -3.60 15.30 15.32
N LYS A 172 -2.76 15.59 14.32
CA LYS A 172 -2.77 14.87 13.04
C LYS A 172 -2.39 13.39 13.21
N LYS A 173 -1.39 13.06 14.04
CA LYS A 173 -1.02 11.67 14.36
C LYS A 173 -2.17 10.92 15.04
N ILE A 174 -2.73 11.47 16.12
CA ILE A 174 -3.82 10.84 16.89
C ILE A 174 -5.08 10.65 16.04
N LEU A 175 -5.42 11.61 15.16
CA LEU A 175 -6.55 11.47 14.25
C LEU A 175 -6.31 10.45 13.12
N ALA A 176 -5.07 10.29 12.65
CA ALA A 176 -4.72 9.23 11.70
C ALA A 176 -4.77 7.84 12.36
N GLU A 177 -4.28 7.73 13.60
CA GLU A 177 -4.29 6.51 14.41
C GLU A 177 -5.71 6.05 14.76
N ARG A 178 -6.62 6.98 15.07
CA ARG A 178 -8.06 6.69 15.25
C ARG A 178 -8.80 6.35 13.96
N ARG A 179 -8.28 6.71 12.78
CA ARG A 179 -8.94 6.50 11.48
C ARG A 179 -8.68 5.08 10.97
N LYS A 180 -9.53 4.14 11.36
CA LYS A 180 -9.59 2.80 10.77
C LYS A 180 -9.77 2.93 9.24
N PRO A 181 -8.91 2.30 8.41
CA PRO A 181 -9.12 2.25 6.97
C PRO A 181 -10.34 1.37 6.66
N LEU A 182 -11.16 1.80 5.69
CA LEU A 182 -12.31 1.03 5.22
C LEU A 182 -11.93 0.33 3.92
N ASN A 183 -12.18 -0.98 3.88
CA ASN A 183 -12.17 -1.78 2.66
C ASN A 183 -13.61 -2.28 2.45
N ILE A 184 -14.21 -1.91 1.32
CA ILE A 184 -15.61 -2.19 1.00
C ILE A 184 -15.77 -2.97 -0.32
N ASP A 185 -14.71 -3.04 -1.13
CA ASP A 185 -14.77 -3.43 -2.55
C ASP A 185 -15.06 -4.93 -2.77
N HIS A 186 -15.01 -5.74 -1.70
CA HIS A 186 -15.13 -7.19 -1.72
C HIS A 186 -16.11 -7.74 -0.64
N LEU A 187 -17.09 -6.94 -0.20
CA LEU A 187 -18.06 -7.32 0.82
C LEU A 187 -19.43 -7.69 0.21
N ASN A 188 -20.08 -8.72 0.76
CA ASN A 188 -21.47 -9.07 0.44
C ASN A 188 -22.46 -8.06 1.06
N GLU A 189 -23.68 -7.98 0.53
CA GLU A 189 -24.67 -6.97 0.94
C GLU A 189 -24.98 -6.99 2.45
N ASP A 190 -25.16 -8.17 3.06
CA ASP A 190 -25.40 -8.29 4.50
C ASP A 190 -24.26 -7.70 5.33
N LYS A 191 -23.01 -7.95 4.91
CA LYS A 191 -21.80 -7.43 5.57
C LYS A 191 -21.65 -5.92 5.38
N LEU A 192 -22.13 -5.37 4.26
CA LEU A 192 -22.24 -3.92 4.06
C LEU A 192 -23.30 -3.31 4.99
N ARG A 193 -24.44 -3.98 5.18
CA ARG A 193 -25.51 -3.57 6.12
C ARG A 193 -25.03 -3.62 7.58
N GLU A 194 -24.23 -4.61 7.97
CA GLU A 194 -23.55 -4.67 9.27
C GLU A 194 -22.53 -3.53 9.43
N LYS A 195 -21.65 -3.32 8.46
CA LYS A 195 -20.63 -2.26 8.51
C LYS A 195 -21.23 -0.85 8.51
N ALA A 196 -22.37 -0.64 7.86
CA ALA A 196 -23.12 0.61 7.94
C ALA A 196 -23.62 0.88 9.37
N LYS A 197 -24.13 -0.14 10.07
CA LYS A 197 -24.53 -0.03 11.49
C LYS A 197 -23.33 0.25 12.39
N GLU A 198 -22.23 -0.49 12.25
CA GLU A 198 -20.99 -0.25 13.02
C GLU A 198 -20.49 1.20 12.88
N LEU A 199 -20.51 1.74 11.66
CA LEU A 199 -20.08 3.12 11.40
C LEU A 199 -21.05 4.15 12.01
N TRP A 200 -22.35 3.87 12.01
CA TRP A 200 -23.36 4.72 12.64
C TRP A 200 -23.20 4.74 14.17
N GLU A 201 -23.00 3.58 14.81
CA GLU A 201 -22.76 3.50 16.27
C GLU A 201 -21.47 4.24 16.68
N VAL A 202 -20.39 4.10 15.90
CA VAL A 202 -19.14 4.84 16.13
C VAL A 202 -19.34 6.35 15.97
N MET A 203 -20.13 6.78 14.98
CA MET A 203 -20.48 8.19 14.81
C MET A 203 -21.26 8.70 16.01
N HIS A 204 -22.35 8.02 16.39
CA HIS A 204 -23.23 8.39 17.50
C HIS A 204 -22.46 8.46 18.84
N THR A 205 -21.57 7.50 19.10
CA THR A 205 -20.68 7.51 20.27
C THR A 205 -19.79 8.76 20.30
N LEU A 206 -19.15 9.10 19.18
CA LEU A 206 -18.31 10.31 19.07
C LEU A 206 -19.12 11.61 19.19
N GLU A 207 -20.39 11.62 18.79
CA GLU A 207 -21.29 12.76 18.98
C GLU A 207 -21.67 12.95 20.46
N SER A 208 -21.88 11.85 21.18
CA SER A 208 -22.11 11.84 22.64
C SER A 208 -20.87 12.34 23.40
N GLU A 209 -19.68 11.79 23.14
CA GLU A 209 -18.40 12.28 23.72
C GLU A 209 -18.19 13.78 23.48
N LYS A 210 -18.48 14.24 22.24
CA LYS A 210 -18.40 15.65 21.84
C LYS A 210 -19.35 16.54 22.66
N PHE A 211 -20.59 16.12 22.88
CA PHE A 211 -21.55 16.85 23.72
C PHE A 211 -21.06 16.94 25.17
N ASP A 212 -20.64 15.81 25.73
CA ASP A 212 -20.13 15.70 27.10
C ASP A 212 -18.92 16.63 27.34
N HIS A 213 -18.00 16.70 26.37
CA HIS A 213 -16.87 17.62 26.41
C HIS A 213 -17.27 19.09 26.28
N ILE A 214 -18.32 19.43 25.52
CA ILE A 214 -18.84 20.80 25.40
C ILE A 214 -19.43 21.28 26.74
N GLU A 215 -20.26 20.47 27.41
CA GLU A 215 -20.85 20.85 28.70
C GLU A 215 -19.79 20.95 29.81
N LYS A 216 -18.83 20.00 29.87
CA LYS A 216 -17.69 20.07 30.79
C LYS A 216 -16.88 21.36 30.59
N LEU A 217 -16.65 21.76 29.33
CA LEU A 217 -15.92 23.00 28.99
C LEU A 217 -16.73 24.28 29.29
N LYS A 218 -18.08 24.26 29.20
CA LYS A 218 -18.93 25.36 29.70
C LYS A 218 -18.80 25.51 31.22
N ARG A 219 -18.87 24.40 31.98
CA ARG A 219 -18.73 24.40 33.45
C ARG A 219 -17.37 24.93 33.89
N GLN A 220 -16.28 24.44 33.30
CA GLN A 220 -14.92 24.92 33.56
C GLN A 220 -14.74 26.41 33.25
N LYS A 221 -15.33 26.93 32.17
CA LYS A 221 -15.32 28.38 31.88
C LYS A 221 -16.00 29.20 32.96
N TYR A 222 -17.11 28.71 33.52
CA TYR A 222 -17.79 29.36 34.64
C TYR A 222 -16.92 29.34 35.92
N GLU A 223 -16.36 28.17 36.27
CA GLU A 223 -15.46 27.99 37.43
C GLU A 223 -14.24 28.90 37.36
N VAL A 224 -13.56 28.99 36.21
CA VAL A 224 -12.42 29.91 36.02
C VAL A 224 -12.87 31.37 36.11
N SER A 225 -14.05 31.72 35.58
CA SER A 225 -14.60 33.07 35.67
C SER A 225 -14.93 33.48 37.11
N THR A 226 -15.48 32.58 37.94
CA THR A 226 -15.76 32.85 39.35
C THR A 226 -14.49 32.87 40.19
N PHE A 227 -13.52 31.98 39.91
CA PHE A 227 -12.24 31.92 40.61
C PHE A 227 -11.40 33.19 40.39
N HIS A 228 -11.28 33.68 39.16
CA HIS A 228 -10.63 34.98 38.89
C HIS A 228 -11.31 36.13 39.64
N LYS A 229 -12.65 36.22 39.60
CA LYS A 229 -13.41 37.23 40.36
C LYS A 229 -13.21 37.13 41.87
N ALA A 230 -12.98 35.94 42.41
CA ALA A 230 -12.65 35.73 43.82
C ALA A 230 -11.20 36.17 44.14
N GLN A 231 -10.24 35.84 43.28
CA GLN A 231 -8.86 36.32 43.38
C GLN A 231 -8.77 37.85 43.31
N ASP A 232 -9.47 38.49 42.37
CA ASP A 232 -9.53 39.96 42.24
C ASP A 232 -10.07 40.63 43.51
N ARG A 233 -11.12 40.07 44.11
CA ARG A 233 -11.68 40.54 45.38
C ARG A 233 -10.68 40.37 46.53
N GLY A 234 -10.05 39.20 46.64
CA GLY A 234 -9.02 38.92 47.64
C GLY A 234 -7.80 39.83 47.51
N ASN A 235 -7.37 40.13 46.29
CA ASN A 235 -6.23 41.01 46.04
C ASN A 235 -6.56 42.47 46.35
N LYS A 236 -7.75 42.96 45.97
CA LYS A 236 -8.25 44.30 46.35
C LYS A 236 -8.40 44.48 47.86
N GLY A 237 -8.69 43.40 48.61
CA GLY A 237 -8.65 43.41 50.07
C GLY A 237 -7.24 43.59 50.63
N ARG A 238 -6.24 42.90 50.06
CA ARG A 238 -4.83 42.99 50.48
C ARG A 238 -4.21 44.35 50.15
N ASP A 239 -4.49 44.90 48.98
CA ASP A 239 -3.92 46.16 48.50
C ASP A 239 -4.42 47.36 49.34
N ARG A 240 -5.71 47.35 49.73
CA ARG A 240 -6.28 48.32 50.68
C ARG A 240 -5.61 48.28 52.06
N GLY A 241 -5.14 47.11 52.50
CA GLY A 241 -4.37 46.96 53.73
C GLY A 241 -2.89 47.36 53.62
N ARG A 242 -2.42 47.74 52.43
CA ARG A 242 -1.01 48.10 52.17
C ARG A 242 -0.78 49.61 52.03
N CYS A 243 -1.81 50.38 51.69
CA CYS A 243 -1.72 51.84 51.56
C CYS A 243 -1.92 52.63 52.87
N SER A 244 -2.22 51.97 53.99
CA SER A 244 -2.47 52.60 55.30
C SER A 244 -1.23 52.57 56.22
N GLY A 245 -0.02 52.68 55.67
CA GLY A 245 1.22 52.29 56.35
C GLY A 245 2.46 53.13 56.03
N THR A 246 2.30 54.41 55.65
CA THR A 246 3.40 55.39 55.57
C THR A 246 2.81 56.80 55.69
N GLY A 247 2.70 57.31 56.91
CA GLY A 247 2.30 58.67 57.23
C GLY A 247 3.13 59.20 58.40
N ASN A 248 3.53 60.47 58.34
CA ASN A 248 4.54 61.06 59.23
C ASN A 248 4.09 61.10 60.70
N GLY A 249 5.07 61.02 61.60
CA GLY A 249 4.94 61.08 63.06
C GLY A 249 6.28 60.81 63.71
#